data_AF-A0A9D1T4Q7-F1
#
_entry.id   AF-A0A9D1T4Q7-F1
#
_cell.length_a   1.000
_cell.length_b   1.000
_cell.length_c   1.000
_cell.angle_alpha   90.00
_cell.angle_beta   90.00
_cell.angle_gamma   90.00
#
_symmetry.space_group_name_H-M   'P 1'
#
loop_
_entity.id
_entity.type
_entity.pdbx_description
1 polymer ?
#
loop_
_entity_poly.entity_id
_entity_poly.type
_entity_poly.pdbx_seq_one_letter_code
_entity_poly.pdbx_strand_id
1 'polypeptide(L)' 'HERGVISMARSQSPNSASSQFFIVHKDSPHLDGQYAAFGRVTEGMEVVDEIASCKTDYNDRPVVPQRIKRITLDQN' A
#
# COMPACT_ATOMS: atom_id res chain seq x y z
N HIS A 1 -7.02 -8.66 5.97
CA HIS A 1 -6.41 -7.79 4.95
C HIS A 1 -6.14 -8.65 3.74
N GLU A 2 -7.03 -8.61 2.77
CA GLU A 2 -6.94 -9.38 1.53
C GLU A 2 -6.07 -8.69 0.48
N ARG A 3 -5.61 -9.43 -0.52
CA ARG A 3 -4.92 -8.87 -1.69
C ARG A 3 -5.73 -7.72 -2.33
N GLY A 4 -5.05 -6.62 -2.58
CA GLY A 4 -5.57 -5.40 -3.17
C GLY A 4 -6.15 -4.39 -2.16
N VAL A 5 -6.27 -4.74 -0.87
CA VAL A 5 -6.73 -3.79 0.15
C VAL A 5 -5.72 -2.65 0.32
N ILE A 6 -6.24 -1.43 0.39
CA ILE A 6 -5.49 -0.20 0.66
C ILE A 6 -5.76 0.19 2.12
N SER A 7 -4.68 0.37 2.87
CA SER A 7 -4.73 0.61 4.32
C SER A 7 -3.81 1.74 4.75
N MET A 8 -4.17 2.42 5.84
CA MET A 8 -3.37 3.48 6.43
C MET A 8 -2.16 2.90 7.16
N ALA A 9 -0.96 3.43 6.88
CA ALA A 9 0.21 3.17 7.71
C ALA A 9 0.19 4.07 8.96
N ARG A 10 0.86 3.63 10.02
CA ARG A 10 0.94 4.36 11.30
C ARG A 10 2.26 4.07 12.02
N SER A 11 2.57 4.90 13.00
CA SER A 11 3.58 4.56 14.00
C SER A 11 3.03 3.53 15.01
N GLN A 12 3.77 3.24 16.07
CA GLN A 12 3.33 2.34 17.14
C GLN A 12 2.03 2.81 17.81
N SER A 13 1.77 4.12 17.89
CA SER A 13 0.51 4.64 18.42
C SER A 13 -0.66 4.34 17.47
N PRO A 14 -1.75 3.69 17.92
CA PRO A 14 -2.88 3.33 17.06
C PRO A 14 -3.50 4.50 16.31
N ASN A 15 -3.55 5.68 16.93
CA ASN A 15 -4.20 6.89 16.38
C ASN A 15 -3.18 7.86 15.75
N SER A 16 -2.14 7.34 15.10
CA SER A 16 -1.05 8.15 14.52
C SER A 16 -0.94 8.10 13.00
N ALA A 17 -1.94 7.51 12.33
CA ALA A 17 -2.01 7.52 10.87
C ALA A 17 -2.02 8.97 10.35
N SER A 18 -1.31 9.22 9.25
CA SER A 18 -1.26 10.54 8.58
C SER A 18 -1.53 10.39 7.09
N SER A 19 -0.55 10.62 6.22
CA SER A 19 -0.68 10.51 4.77
C SER A 19 -0.06 9.24 4.19
N GLN A 20 0.66 8.47 5.00
CA GLN A 20 1.26 7.21 4.55
C GLN A 20 0.20 6.11 4.46
N PHE A 21 0.20 5.38 3.35
CA PHE A 21 -0.65 4.23 3.11
C PHE A 21 0.17 3.09 2.50
N PHE A 22 -0.39 1.89 2.52
CA PHE A 22 0.17 0.72 1.84
C PHE A 22 -0.93 -0.03 1.08
N ILE A 23 -0.50 -0.83 0.09
CA ILE A 23 -1.36 -1.72 -0.68
C ILE A 23 -0.93 -3.16 -0.40
N VAL A 24 -1.87 -4.02 -0.04
CA VAL A 24 -1.62 -5.42 0.28
C VAL A 24 -1.48 -6.23 -1.02
N HIS A 25 -0.27 -6.65 -1.40
CA HIS A 25 -0.07 -7.41 -2.64
C HIS A 25 -0.29 -8.95 -2.49
N LYS A 26 -0.40 -9.44 -1.25
CA LYS A 26 -0.76 -10.83 -0.89
C LYS A 26 -1.53 -10.85 0.42
N ASP A 27 -2.49 -11.77 0.57
CA ASP A 27 -3.30 -11.91 1.79
C ASP A 27 -2.44 -11.88 3.07
N SER A 28 -2.80 -10.96 3.96
CA SER A 28 -2.03 -10.62 5.16
C SER A 28 -2.96 -10.52 6.38
N PRO A 29 -3.61 -11.61 6.81
CA PRO A 29 -4.61 -11.60 7.89
C PRO A 29 -4.05 -11.12 9.24
N HIS A 30 -2.74 -11.22 9.45
CA HIS A 30 -2.07 -10.71 10.66
C HIS A 30 -2.15 -9.18 10.83
N LEU A 31 -2.58 -8.45 9.80
CA LEU A 31 -2.80 -7.00 9.86
C LEU A 31 -4.20 -6.61 10.34
N ASP A 32 -5.12 -7.57 10.47
CA ASP A 32 -6.50 -7.31 10.87
C ASP A 32 -6.60 -6.80 12.31
N GLY A 33 -7.43 -5.77 12.50
CA GLY A 33 -7.54 -5.03 13.76
C GLY A 33 -6.34 -4.12 14.08
N GLN A 34 -5.25 -4.17 13.30
CA GLN A 34 -4.05 -3.37 13.53
C GLN A 34 -3.94 -2.13 12.64
N TYR A 35 -4.50 -2.21 11.43
CA TYR A 35 -4.45 -1.15 10.42
C TYR A 35 -5.84 -0.89 9.82
N ALA A 36 -6.14 0.39 9.58
CA ALA A 36 -7.43 0.78 9.02
C ALA A 36 -7.42 0.61 7.49
N ALA A 37 -8.21 -0.35 7.01
CA ALA A 37 -8.51 -0.49 5.58
C ALA A 37 -9.53 0.57 5.14
N PHE A 38 -9.28 1.24 4.02
CA PHE A 38 -10.16 2.32 3.53
C PHE A 38 -10.44 2.28 2.02
N GLY A 39 -9.81 1.36 1.28
CA GLY A 39 -10.03 1.22 -0.15
C GLY A 39 -9.54 -0.12 -0.66
N ARG A 40 -9.72 -0.33 -1.97
CA ARG A 40 -9.24 -1.52 -2.67
C ARG A 40 -8.87 -1.15 -4.09
N VAL A 41 -7.80 -1.76 -4.60
CA VAL A 41 -7.43 -1.69 -6.01
C VAL A 41 -8.47 -2.45 -6.84
N THR A 42 -9.12 -1.75 -7.77
CA THR A 42 -10.13 -2.32 -8.68
C THR A 42 -9.52 -2.74 -10.02
N GLU A 43 -8.48 -2.04 -10.47
CA GLU A 43 -7.74 -2.26 -11.72
C GLU A 43 -6.25 -2.02 -11.50
N GLY A 44 -5.38 -2.70 -12.27
CA GLY A 44 -3.93 -2.49 -12.17
C GLY A 44 -3.24 -3.25 -11.04
N MET A 45 -3.80 -4.37 -10.56
CA MET A 45 -3.16 -5.18 -9.52
C MET A 45 -1.85 -5.83 -9.98
N GLU A 46 -1.69 -6.09 -11.27
CA GLU A 46 -0.43 -6.52 -11.89
C GLU A 46 0.67 -5.48 -11.71
N VAL A 47 0.35 -4.19 -11.80
CA VAL A 47 1.32 -3.09 -11.57
C VAL A 47 1.74 -3.05 -10.10
N VAL A 48 0.82 -3.32 -9.17
CA VAL A 48 1.15 -3.45 -7.74
C VAL A 48 2.16 -4.58 -7.51
N ASP A 49 1.96 -5.73 -8.15
CA ASP A 49 2.88 -6.87 -8.03
C ASP A 49 4.24 -6.59 -8.67
N GLU A 50 4.28 -5.90 -9.82
CA GLU A 50 5.52 -5.43 -10.45
C GLU A 50 6.31 -4.49 -9.53
N ILE A 51 5.63 -3.54 -8.87
CA ILE A 51 6.27 -2.66 -7.88
C ILE A 51 6.80 -3.45 -6.69
N ALA A 52 6.01 -4.39 -6.16
CA ALA A 52 6.40 -5.21 -5.01
C ALA A 52 7.57 -6.16 -5.29
N SER A 53 7.82 -6.49 -6.56
CA SER A 53 8.93 -7.36 -7.00
C SER A 53 10.18 -6.59 -7.46
N CYS A 54 10.15 -5.25 -7.42
CA CYS A 54 11.31 -4.43 -7.77
C CYS A 54 12.50 -4.71 -6.84
N LYS A 55 13.71 -4.63 -7.39
CA LYS A 55 14.95 -4.74 -6.59
C LYS A 55 15.00 -3.65 -5.52
N THR A 56 15.18 -4.03 -4.27
CA THR A 56 15.34 -3.14 -3.12
C THR A 56 16.79 -3.09 -2.62
N ASP A 57 17.10 -2.05 -1.85
CA ASP A 57 18.33 -1.98 -1.05
C ASP A 57 18.14 -2.69 0.32
N TYR A 58 19.14 -2.58 1.20
CA TYR A 58 19.13 -3.22 2.52
C TYR A 58 17.99 -2.73 3.45
N ASN A 59 17.38 -1.59 3.16
CA ASN A 59 16.29 -1.00 3.96
C ASN A 59 14.92 -1.18 3.27
N ASP A 60 14.79 -2.15 2.36
CA ASP A 60 13.60 -2.42 1.57
C ASP A 60 13.14 -1.25 0.67
N ARG A 61 14.02 -0.28 0.40
CA ARG A 61 13.74 0.82 -0.51
C ARG A 61 14.02 0.38 -1.95
N PRO A 62 13.10 0.56 -2.92
CA PRO A 62 13.38 0.30 -4.32
C PRO A 62 14.61 1.06 -4.82
N VAL A 63 15.55 0.33 -5.43
CA VAL A 63 16.80 0.90 -6.01
C VAL A 63 16.46 1.91 -7.10
N VAL A 64 15.50 1.55 -7.95
CA VAL A 64 14.87 2.48 -8.90
C VAL A 64 13.64 3.10 -8.21
N PRO A 65 13.59 4.43 -8.01
CA PRO A 65 12.49 5.06 -7.28
C PRO A 65 11.13 4.90 -7.99
N GLN A 66 10.17 4.32 -7.29
CA GLN A 66 8.77 4.26 -7.71
C GLN A 66 8.05 5.52 -7.24
N ARG A 67 7.50 6.32 -8.16
CA ARG A 67 6.96 7.66 -7.87
C ARG A 67 5.53 7.80 -8.39
N ILE A 68 4.62 8.21 -7.51
CA ILE A 68 3.29 8.69 -7.90
C ILE A 68 3.48 10.02 -8.61
N LYS A 69 3.20 10.06 -9.92
CA LYS A 69 3.33 11.27 -10.74
C LYS A 69 2.11 12.19 -10.62
N ARG A 70 0.92 11.59 -10.49
CA ARG A 70 -0.37 12.27 -10.40
C ARG A 70 -1.36 11.35 -9.70
N ILE A 71 -2.25 11.93 -8.92
CA ILE A 71 -3.46 11.29 -8.42
C ILE A 71 -4.62 12.11 -8.98
N THR A 72 -5.59 11.43 -9.59
CA THR A 72 -6.80 12.04 -10.11
C THR A 72 -7.97 11.46 -9.33
N LEU A 73 -8.89 12.31 -8.90
CA LEU A 73 -10.20 11.89 -8.40
C LEU A 73 -11.15 11.90 -9.59
N ASP A 74 -11.66 10.74 -9.96
CA ASP A 74 -12.77 10.63 -10.89
C ASP A 74 -14.07 10.58 -10.07
N GLN A 75 -14.97 11.51 -10.35
CA GLN A 75 -16.29 11.55 -9.72
C GLN A 75 -17.28 11.07 -10.78
N ASN A 76 -17.79 9.85 -10.62
CA ASN A 76 -18.92 9.35 -11.39
C ASN A 76 -20.15 10.26 -11.22
#